data_AF-A0A1K1MRB1-F1
#
_entry.id   AF-A0A1K1MRB1-F1
#
_cell.length_a   1.000
_cell.length_b   1.000
_cell.length_c   1.000
_cell.angle_alpha   90.00
_cell.angle_beta   90.00
_cell.angle_gamma   90.00
#
_symmetry.space_group_name_H-M   'P 1'
#
loop_
_entity.id
_entity.type
_entity.pdbx_description
1 polymer ?
#
loop_
_entity_poly.entity_id
_entity_poly.type
_entity_poly.pdbx_seq_one_letter_code
_entity_poly.pdbx_strand_id
1 'polypeptide(L)'
;MTLDRFVLILLWGLSVVLAVIMIPRRKVRIAAIALLFCQALLWVSSLLHSRHDLIQFPVREFPKATDLLVTTEYFFYPFFCALYVIREPMNQSRINWKSLITCVTAATVIDLLLATYTNLVRYENYAWYWTWLVFLVQFLATRYYCCWFFRSSAFISHQEE
;
A
#
# COMPACT_ATOMS: atom_id res chain seq x y z
N MET A 1 17.36 3.95 -17.16
CA MET A 1 16.54 4.86 -18.02
C MET A 1 15.41 4.12 -18.71
N THR A 2 15.64 3.11 -19.57
CA THR A 2 14.56 2.35 -20.24
C THR A 2 13.98 1.25 -19.35
N LEU A 3 14.81 0.53 -18.59
CA LEU A 3 14.37 -0.55 -17.71
C LEU A 3 13.45 -0.05 -16.58
N ASP A 4 13.84 1.02 -15.87
CA ASP A 4 13.05 1.57 -14.77
C ASP A 4 11.65 2.02 -15.22
N ARG A 5 11.56 2.62 -16.42
CA ARG A 5 10.29 3.03 -17.03
C ARG A 5 9.45 1.84 -17.46
N PHE A 6 10.07 0.79 -17.98
CA PHE A 6 9.37 -0.45 -18.32
C PHE A 6 8.80 -1.13 -17.07
N VAL A 7 9.57 -1.16 -15.97
CA VAL A 7 9.12 -1.67 -14.67
C VAL A 7 7.95 -0.84 -14.14
N LEU A 8 7.97 0.50 -14.27
CA LEU A 8 6.85 1.35 -13.89
C LEU A 8 5.57 1.04 -14.67
N ILE A 9 5.68 0.89 -15.99
CA ILE A 9 4.53 0.51 -16.84
C ILE A 9 3.99 -0.86 -16.44
N LEU A 10 4.88 -1.81 -16.15
CA LEU A 10 4.52 -3.15 -15.71
C LEU A 10 3.84 -3.12 -14.32
N LEU A 11 4.34 -2.33 -13.38
CA LEU A 11 3.74 -2.13 -12.06
C LEU A 11 2.33 -1.55 -12.19
N TRP A 12 2.15 -0.54 -13.06
CA TRP A 12 0.83 0.03 -13.35
C TRP A 12 -0.12 -1.02 -13.92
N GLY A 13 0.28 -1.71 -15.00
CA GLY A 13 -0.53 -2.72 -15.65
C GLY A 13 -0.92 -3.85 -14.69
N LEU A 14 0.05 -4.38 -13.95
CA LEU A 14 -0.17 -5.45 -12.98
C LEU A 14 -1.11 -4.99 -11.86
N SER A 15 -0.92 -3.79 -11.33
CA SER A 15 -1.76 -3.25 -10.26
C SER A 15 -3.20 -3.04 -10.69
N VAL A 16 -3.43 -2.49 -11.89
CA VAL A 16 -4.80 -2.30 -12.42
C VAL A 16 -5.47 -3.65 -12.67
N VAL A 17 -4.77 -4.59 -13.30
CA VAL A 17 -5.30 -5.93 -13.59
C VAL A 17 -5.63 -6.66 -12.29
N LEU A 18 -4.72 -6.65 -11.31
CA LEU A 18 -4.97 -7.25 -10.01
C LEU A 18 -6.12 -6.55 -9.27
N ALA A 19 -6.24 -5.23 -9.36
CA ALA A 19 -7.33 -4.50 -8.73
C ALA A 19 -8.70 -4.88 -9.30
N VAL A 20 -8.82 -4.99 -10.61
CA VAL A 20 -10.07 -5.37 -11.26
C VAL A 20 -10.45 -6.82 -10.97
N ILE A 21 -9.48 -7.73 -10.91
CA ILE A 21 -9.73 -9.17 -10.70
C ILE A 21 -9.97 -9.48 -9.21
N MET A 22 -9.18 -8.89 -8.30
CA MET A 22 -9.18 -9.27 -6.89
C MET A 22 -10.16 -8.49 -6.02
N ILE A 23 -10.65 -7.31 -6.47
CA ILE A 23 -11.65 -6.53 -5.72
C ILE A 23 -13.06 -6.95 -6.17
N PRO A 24 -13.82 -7.71 -5.37
CA PRO A 24 -15.19 -8.06 -5.72
C PRO A 24 -16.07 -6.81 -5.69
N ARG A 25 -16.99 -6.69 -6.66
CA ARG A 25 -17.88 -5.52 -6.81
C ARG A 25 -18.64 -5.15 -5.52
N ARG A 26 -19.01 -6.15 -4.71
CA ARG A 26 -19.71 -5.96 -3.42
C ARG A 26 -18.87 -5.23 -2.36
N LYS A 27 -17.53 -5.27 -2.45
CA LYS A 27 -16.60 -4.69 -1.45
C LYS A 27 -15.83 -3.47 -1.98
N VAL A 28 -16.17 -2.95 -3.16
CA VAL A 28 -15.48 -1.79 -3.79
C VAL A 28 -15.48 -0.55 -2.89
N ARG A 29 -16.56 -0.29 -2.15
CA ARG A 29 -16.61 0.87 -1.23
C ARG A 29 -15.59 0.77 -0.10
N ILE A 30 -15.47 -0.42 0.49
CA ILE A 30 -14.49 -0.72 1.55
C ILE A 30 -13.08 -0.60 0.96
N ALA A 31 -12.86 -1.19 -0.22
CA ALA A 31 -11.60 -1.10 -0.96
C ALA A 31 -11.16 0.34 -1.20
N ALA A 32 -12.08 1.19 -1.69
CA ALA A 32 -11.80 2.58 -2.01
C ALA A 32 -11.40 3.37 -0.76
N ILE A 33 -12.14 3.22 0.35
CA ILE A 33 -11.81 3.91 1.61
C ILE A 33 -10.47 3.42 2.18
N ALA A 34 -10.22 2.12 2.15
CA ALA A 34 -8.94 1.56 2.59
C ALA A 34 -7.77 2.08 1.74
N LEU A 35 -7.94 2.12 0.42
CA LEU A 35 -6.94 2.62 -0.52
C LEU A 35 -6.67 4.11 -0.26
N LEU A 36 -7.72 4.94 -0.19
CA LEU A 36 -7.61 6.39 0.03
C LEU A 36 -6.95 6.73 1.38
N PHE A 37 -7.25 5.98 2.43
CA PHE A 37 -6.64 6.20 3.74
C PHE A 37 -5.19 5.70 3.78
N CYS A 38 -4.92 4.52 3.21
CA CYS A 38 -3.57 3.97 3.17
C CYS A 38 -2.62 4.84 2.34
N GLN A 39 -3.03 5.31 1.16
CA GLN A 39 -2.21 6.21 0.34
C GLN A 39 -1.87 7.51 1.09
N ALA A 40 -2.78 8.02 1.93
CA ALA A 40 -2.53 9.24 2.70
C ALA A 40 -1.44 8.98 3.76
N LEU A 41 -1.49 7.84 4.44
CA LEU A 41 -0.45 7.45 5.41
C LEU A 41 0.90 7.17 4.75
N LEU A 42 0.90 6.50 3.60
CA LEU A 42 2.09 6.21 2.81
C LEU A 42 2.75 7.49 2.32
N TRP A 43 1.96 8.39 1.75
CA TRP A 43 2.47 9.66 1.27
C TRP A 43 3.13 10.49 2.39
N VAL A 44 2.47 10.61 3.55
CA VAL A 44 3.05 11.32 4.72
C VAL A 44 4.33 10.65 5.20
N SER A 45 4.35 9.32 5.31
CA SER A 45 5.54 8.57 5.74
C SER A 45 6.71 8.74 4.77
N SER A 46 6.45 8.63 3.48
CA SER A 46 7.47 8.71 2.43
C SER A 46 8.00 10.13 2.27
N LEU A 47 7.17 11.16 2.48
CA LEU A 47 7.62 12.54 2.56
C LEU A 47 8.56 12.77 3.75
N LEU A 48 8.23 12.21 4.93
CA LEU A 48 9.10 12.28 6.12
C LEU A 48 10.43 11.55 5.86
N HIS A 49 10.39 10.34 5.30
CA HIS A 49 11.61 9.59 4.97
C HIS A 49 12.50 10.30 3.96
N SER A 50 11.90 10.91 2.94
CA SER A 50 12.64 11.67 1.93
C SER A 50 13.26 12.94 2.52
N ARG A 51 12.58 13.65 3.43
CA ARG A 51 13.14 14.84 4.10
C ARG A 51 14.32 14.55 5.01
N HIS A 52 14.41 13.33 5.55
CA HIS A 52 15.50 12.90 6.40
C HIS A 52 16.61 12.16 5.63
N ASP A 53 16.58 12.20 4.29
CA ASP A 53 17.54 11.48 3.42
C ASP A 53 17.64 9.98 3.74
N LEU A 54 16.54 9.39 4.22
CA LEU A 54 16.47 7.96 4.52
C LEU A 54 16.22 7.17 3.24
N ILE A 55 15.27 7.62 2.44
CA ILE A 55 14.84 7.01 1.19
C ILE A 55 14.82 8.07 0.10
N GLN A 56 15.48 7.78 -1.02
CA GLN A 56 15.48 8.64 -2.20
C GLN A 56 14.84 7.91 -3.38
N PHE A 57 14.22 8.69 -4.26
CA PHE A 57 13.60 8.20 -5.49
C PHE A 57 14.32 8.84 -6.70
N PRO A 58 15.40 8.22 -7.23
CA PRO A 58 16.19 8.80 -8.31
C PRO A 58 15.39 8.95 -9.62
N VAL A 59 14.58 7.94 -9.95
CA VAL A 59 13.71 7.94 -11.13
C VAL A 59 12.28 8.19 -10.69
N ARG A 60 11.71 9.32 -11.11
CA ARG A 60 10.39 9.80 -10.71
C ARG A 60 9.51 10.11 -11.91
N GLU A 61 8.22 9.88 -11.78
CA GLU A 61 7.23 10.19 -12.83
C GLU A 61 7.02 11.71 -12.97
N PHE A 62 6.97 12.42 -11.84
CA PHE A 62 6.68 13.86 -11.79
C PHE A 62 7.76 14.64 -11.03
N PRO A 63 9.02 14.70 -11.53
CA PRO A 63 10.14 15.30 -10.82
C PRO A 63 10.01 16.80 -10.54
N LYS A 64 9.07 17.49 -11.20
CA LYS A 64 8.77 18.92 -10.97
C LYS A 64 7.69 19.15 -9.90
N ALA A 65 6.89 18.12 -9.59
CA ALA A 65 5.72 18.26 -8.71
C ALA A 65 5.92 17.53 -7.37
N THR A 66 6.64 16.42 -7.35
CA THR A 66 6.90 15.64 -6.14
C THR A 66 8.25 14.96 -6.20
N ASP A 67 8.90 14.88 -5.03
CA ASP A 67 10.13 14.12 -4.85
C ASP A 67 9.89 12.61 -4.65
N LEU A 68 8.63 12.17 -4.68
CA LEU A 68 8.21 10.80 -4.40
C LEU A 68 7.83 10.04 -5.68
N LEU A 69 7.91 8.72 -5.62
CA LEU A 69 7.44 7.84 -6.68
C LEU A 69 5.92 7.59 -6.57
N VAL A 70 5.14 8.31 -7.38
CA VAL A 70 3.67 8.29 -7.31
C VAL A 70 3.10 6.88 -7.43
N THR A 71 3.59 6.07 -8.36
CA THR A 71 3.10 4.70 -8.60
C THR A 71 3.12 3.82 -7.36
N THR A 72 4.21 3.83 -6.59
CA THR A 72 4.35 2.96 -5.43
C THR A 72 3.52 3.46 -4.26
N GLU A 73 3.60 4.76 -3.98
CA GLU A 73 2.99 5.39 -2.81
C GLU A 73 1.47 5.56 -2.92
N TYR A 74 0.95 5.84 -4.12
CA TYR A 74 -0.47 6.11 -4.33
C TYR A 74 -1.26 4.92 -4.87
N PHE A 75 -0.58 3.97 -5.53
CA PHE A 75 -1.29 2.89 -6.21
C PHE A 75 -0.88 1.51 -5.70
N PHE A 76 0.41 1.17 -5.80
CA PHE A 76 0.90 -0.18 -5.54
C PHE A 76 0.70 -0.61 -4.08
N TYR A 77 1.34 0.06 -3.11
CA TYR A 77 1.25 -0.32 -1.70
C TYR A 77 -0.15 -0.13 -1.10
N PRO A 78 -0.88 0.97 -1.40
CA PRO A 78 -2.27 1.14 -0.97
C PRO A 78 -3.19 0.02 -1.47
N PHE A 79 -2.93 -0.51 -2.67
CA PHE A 79 -3.68 -1.63 -3.22
C PHE A 79 -3.48 -2.92 -2.41
N PHE A 80 -2.24 -3.27 -2.05
CA PHE A 80 -1.98 -4.43 -1.18
C PHE A 80 -2.66 -4.28 0.19
N CYS A 81 -2.65 -3.07 0.76
CA CYS A 81 -3.36 -2.79 2.00
C CYS A 81 -4.88 -2.96 1.83
N ALA A 82 -5.46 -2.44 0.75
CA ALA A 82 -6.89 -2.59 0.47
C ALA A 82 -7.29 -4.07 0.32
N LEU A 83 -6.48 -4.87 -0.39
CA LEU A 83 -6.71 -6.31 -0.50
C LEU A 83 -6.69 -7.02 0.86
N TYR A 84 -5.74 -6.66 1.73
CA TYR A 84 -5.70 -7.19 3.09
C TYR A 84 -6.99 -6.85 3.86
N VAL A 85 -7.41 -5.59 3.84
CA VAL A 85 -8.62 -5.12 4.55
C VAL A 85 -9.89 -5.81 4.06
N ILE A 86 -10.03 -6.05 2.75
CA ILE A 86 -11.21 -6.68 2.15
C ILE A 86 -11.31 -8.18 2.47
N ARG A 87 -10.16 -8.85 2.56
CA ARG A 87 -10.05 -10.28 2.89
C ARG A 87 -10.28 -10.53 4.37
N GLU A 88 -9.91 -9.59 5.21
CA GLU A 88 -10.16 -9.67 6.64
C GLU A 88 -11.63 -9.35 6.98
N PRO A 89 -12.30 -10.18 7.78
CA PRO A 89 -13.66 -9.89 8.23
C PRO A 89 -13.66 -8.71 9.23
N MET A 90 -14.30 -7.60 8.86
CA MET A 90 -14.39 -6.41 9.71
C MET A 90 -15.25 -6.58 10.97
N ASN A 91 -16.12 -7.59 10.99
CA ASN A 91 -16.96 -7.90 12.17
C ASN A 91 -16.19 -8.64 13.28
N GLN A 92 -14.97 -9.09 13.02
CA GLN A 92 -14.16 -9.79 14.01
C GLN A 92 -13.24 -8.83 14.75
N SER A 93 -13.39 -8.77 16.08
CA SER A 93 -12.49 -8.02 16.98
C SER A 93 -11.04 -8.53 16.96
N ARG A 94 -10.80 -9.71 16.36
CA ARG A 94 -9.47 -10.32 16.29
C ARG A 94 -8.81 -10.00 14.95
N ILE A 95 -7.55 -9.58 15.02
CA ILE A 95 -6.68 -9.40 13.87
C ILE A 95 -6.13 -10.77 13.48
N ASN A 96 -6.32 -11.19 12.22
CA ASN A 96 -5.61 -12.34 11.69
C ASN A 96 -4.15 -11.97 11.40
N TRP A 97 -3.30 -12.14 12.40
CA TRP A 97 -1.87 -11.82 12.30
C TRP A 97 -1.19 -12.55 11.14
N LYS A 98 -1.62 -13.78 10.80
CA LYS A 98 -1.04 -14.54 9.69
C LYS A 98 -1.26 -13.83 8.35
N SER A 99 -2.49 -13.38 8.09
CA SER A 99 -2.85 -12.65 6.87
C SER A 99 -2.10 -11.31 6.79
N LEU A 100 -2.07 -10.57 7.89
CA LEU A 100 -1.37 -9.29 8.00
C LEU A 100 0.12 -9.44 7.70
N ILE A 101 0.80 -10.33 8.44
CA ILE A 101 2.25 -10.54 8.30
C ILE A 101 2.57 -11.01 6.89
N THR A 102 1.76 -11.88 6.29
CA THR A 102 1.96 -12.35 4.92
C THR A 102 1.87 -11.21 3.92
N CYS A 103 0.83 -10.36 4.02
CA CYS A 103 0.66 -9.21 3.12
C CYS A 103 1.77 -8.17 3.29
N VAL A 104 2.15 -7.83 4.53
CA VAL A 104 3.22 -6.87 4.82
C VAL A 104 4.57 -7.39 4.33
N THR A 105 4.85 -8.68 4.57
CA THR A 105 6.10 -9.30 4.10
C THR A 105 6.14 -9.35 2.58
N ALA A 106 5.03 -9.70 1.91
CA ALA A 106 4.97 -9.67 0.45
C ALA A 106 5.23 -8.27 -0.11
N ALA A 107 4.60 -7.24 0.45
CA ALA A 107 4.83 -5.85 0.04
C ALA A 107 6.30 -5.42 0.26
N THR A 108 6.88 -5.77 1.41
CA THR A 108 8.28 -5.45 1.74
C THR A 108 9.26 -6.18 0.82
N VAL A 109 9.01 -7.45 0.50
CA VAL A 109 9.86 -8.21 -0.42
C VAL A 109 9.83 -7.57 -1.81
N ILE A 110 8.66 -7.13 -2.28
CA ILE A 110 8.56 -6.42 -3.57
C ILE A 110 9.32 -5.09 -3.51
N ASP A 111 9.19 -4.32 -2.43
CA ASP A 111 9.94 -3.08 -2.23
C ASP A 111 11.46 -3.32 -2.26
N LEU A 112 11.93 -4.38 -1.58
CA LEU A 112 13.33 -4.75 -1.55
C LEU A 112 13.84 -5.18 -2.94
N LEU A 113 13.02 -5.91 -3.71
CA LEU A 113 13.34 -6.25 -5.10
C LEU A 113 13.43 -5.00 -5.97
N LEU A 114 12.50 -4.04 -5.80
CA LEU A 114 12.56 -2.76 -6.50
C LEU A 114 13.84 -1.99 -6.12
N ALA A 115 14.18 -1.91 -4.84
CA ALA A 115 15.38 -1.22 -4.38
C ALA A 115 16.69 -1.89 -4.82
N THR A 116 16.69 -3.21 -5.00
CA THR A 116 17.89 -3.98 -5.39
C THR A 116 18.11 -3.97 -6.90
N TYR A 117 17.03 -4.09 -7.70
CA TYR A 117 17.13 -4.29 -9.16
C TYR A 117 16.82 -3.05 -9.98
N THR A 118 16.28 -1.99 -9.38
CA THR A 118 15.90 -0.76 -10.10
C THR A 118 16.38 0.49 -9.38
N ASN A 119 16.46 1.60 -10.09
CA ASN A 119 16.77 2.91 -9.49
C ASN A 119 15.49 3.68 -9.10
N LEU A 120 14.40 2.95 -8.83
CA LEU A 120 13.13 3.53 -8.43
C LEU A 120 13.14 3.95 -6.96
N VAL A 121 13.72 3.11 -6.10
CA VAL A 121 13.84 3.33 -4.66
C VAL A 121 15.28 3.10 -4.27
N ARG A 122 15.88 4.03 -3.52
CA ARG A 122 17.25 3.91 -3.04
C ARG A 122 17.29 4.18 -1.54
N TYR A 123 17.76 3.20 -0.78
CA TYR A 123 18.03 3.36 0.65
C TYR A 123 19.41 3.96 0.83
N GLU A 124 19.51 5.09 1.54
CA GLU A 124 20.80 5.71 1.86
C GLU A 124 21.23 5.34 3.29
N ASN A 125 20.47 5.81 4.29
CA ASN A 125 20.70 5.51 5.72
C ASN A 125 19.54 4.73 6.35
N TYR A 126 18.86 3.92 5.54
CA TYR A 126 17.63 3.25 5.94
C TYR A 126 17.76 1.73 5.86
N ALA A 127 17.49 1.06 6.97
CA ALA A 127 17.49 -0.39 7.00
C ALA A 127 16.14 -0.93 6.52
N TRP A 128 16.17 -1.99 5.71
CA TRP A 128 14.99 -2.61 5.09
C TRP A 128 13.90 -3.03 6.11
N TYR A 129 14.28 -3.37 7.35
CA TYR A 129 13.32 -3.76 8.39
C TYR A 129 12.44 -2.59 8.86
N TRP A 130 12.90 -1.34 8.69
CA TRP A 130 12.06 -0.17 8.96
C TRP A 130 10.92 -0.06 7.95
N THR A 131 11.14 -0.40 6.67
CA THR A 131 10.04 -0.49 5.68
C THR A 131 8.98 -1.49 6.16
N TRP A 132 9.41 -2.66 6.62
CA TRP A 132 8.50 -3.68 7.13
C TRP A 132 7.67 -3.19 8.32
N LEU A 133 8.30 -2.52 9.29
CA LEU A 133 7.61 -1.95 10.45
C LEU A 133 6.62 -0.84 10.06
N VAL A 134 7.02 0.04 9.15
CA VAL A 134 6.16 1.14 8.67
C VAL A 134 4.94 0.59 7.94
N PHE A 135 5.12 -0.37 7.03
CA PHE A 135 4.01 -1.05 6.36
C PHE A 135 3.09 -1.77 7.35
N LEU A 136 3.65 -2.44 8.36
CA LEU A 136 2.85 -3.09 9.40
C LEU A 136 1.94 -2.08 10.13
N VAL A 137 2.50 -0.94 10.56
CA VAL A 137 1.75 0.12 11.25
C VAL A 137 0.69 0.72 10.33
N GLN A 138 1.02 1.00 9.07
CA GLN A 138 0.08 1.57 8.11
C GLN A 138 -1.09 0.64 7.78
N PHE A 139 -0.83 -0.66 7.62
CA PHE A 139 -1.87 -1.65 7.33
C PHE A 139 -2.80 -1.82 8.53
N LEU A 140 -2.25 -1.84 9.75
CA LEU A 140 -3.03 -1.88 10.99
C LEU A 140 -3.87 -0.61 11.18
N ALA A 141 -3.28 0.56 10.99
CA ALA A 141 -3.98 1.84 11.09
C ALA A 141 -5.13 1.91 10.09
N THR A 142 -4.89 1.50 8.85
CA THR A 142 -5.92 1.45 7.80
C THR A 142 -7.04 0.50 8.15
N ARG A 143 -6.73 -0.72 8.63
CA ARG A 143 -7.76 -1.66 9.09
C ARG A 143 -8.58 -1.06 10.23
N TYR A 144 -7.95 -0.47 11.23
CA TYR A 144 -8.65 0.11 12.38
C TYR A 144 -9.58 1.24 11.96
N TYR A 145 -9.10 2.12 11.08
CA TYR A 145 -9.90 3.19 10.50
C TYR A 145 -11.11 2.66 9.71
N CYS A 146 -10.91 1.67 8.83
CA CYS A 146 -12.00 1.06 8.08
C CYS A 146 -13.01 0.36 9.01
N CYS A 147 -12.55 -0.40 10.01
CA CYS A 147 -13.43 -1.00 11.01
C CYS A 147 -14.26 0.06 11.74
N TRP A 148 -13.64 1.17 12.17
CA TRP A 148 -14.35 2.26 12.84
C TRP A 148 -15.38 2.95 11.92
N PHE A 149 -14.97 3.30 10.70
CA PHE A 149 -15.82 4.00 9.72
C PHE A 149 -17.06 3.18 9.34
N PHE A 150 -16.88 1.88 9.11
CA PHE A 150 -17.97 0.98 8.74
C PHE A 150 -18.73 0.40 9.94
N ARG A 151 -18.20 0.47 11.17
CA ARG A 151 -18.93 0.07 12.39
C ARG A 151 -20.03 1.06 12.75
N SER A 152 -19.82 2.36 12.50
CA SER A 152 -20.84 3.39 12.72
C SER A 152 -21.91 3.40 11.64
N SER A 153 -21.59 2.86 10.47
CA SER A 153 -22.52 2.72 9.36
C SER A 153 -23.27 1.40 9.56
N ALA A 154 -24.59 1.40 9.74
CA ALA A 154 -25.42 0.20 9.87
C ALA A 154 -25.47 -0.62 8.54
N PHE A 155 -24.31 -1.06 8.05
CA PHE A 155 -24.07 -1.63 6.73
C PHE A 155 -23.68 -3.12 6.78
N ILE A 156 -23.58 -3.70 7.97
CA ILE A 156 -23.16 -5.08 8.19
C ILE A 156 -24.30 -6.06 7.85
N SER A 157 -25.58 -5.63 7.88
CA SER A 157 -26.74 -6.52 7.69
C SER A 157 -26.98 -7.02 6.27
N HIS A 158 -26.34 -6.47 5.24
CA HIS A 158 -26.57 -6.85 3.83
C HIS A 158 -25.41 -7.60 3.17
N GLN A 159 -24.35 -7.97 3.90
CA GLN A 159 -23.25 -8.78 3.34
C GLN A 159 -23.39 -10.30 3.61
N GLU A 160 -24.39 -10.71 4.39
CA GLU A 160 -24.67 -12.13 4.70
C GLU A 160 -25.86 -12.72 3.91
N GLU A 161 -26.49 -11.94 3.01
CA GLU A 161 -27.51 -12.41 2.05
C GLU A 161 -26.96 -12.48 0.60
#